data_AF-A0A831M869-F1
#
_entry.id   AF-A0A831M869-F1
#
_cell.length_a   1.000
_cell.length_b   1.000
_cell.length_c   1.000
_cell.angle_alpha   90.00
_cell.angle_beta   90.00
_cell.angle_gamma   90.00
#
_symmetry.space_group_name_H-M   'P 1'
#
loop_
_entity.id
_entity.type
_entity.pdbx_description
1 polymer ?
#
loop_
_entity_poly.entity_id
_entity_poly.type
_entity_poly.pdbx_seq_one_letter_code
_entity_poly.pdbx_strand_id
1 'polypeptide(L)'
;MKWRALIFLAAATVTSVFFINLCATIFQCGCQSLWGAADRYCNIHAAHGRHCPWCETGALGQGVVYGSMLLAQGLIAFGPWVKSPWLRLVGALAAFPVTGLGLALLFGWFTQYWTH
;
A
#
# COMPACT_ATOMS: atom_id res chain seq x y z
N MET A 1 -5.83 9.75 23.99
CA MET A 1 -6.35 8.91 22.88
C MET A 1 -6.60 9.70 21.59
N LYS A 2 -7.28 10.86 21.63
CA LYS A 2 -7.60 11.68 20.45
C LYS A 2 -6.41 11.92 19.49
N TRP A 3 -5.24 12.30 20.00
CA TRP A 3 -4.04 12.54 19.18
C TRP A 3 -3.53 11.29 18.41
N ARG A 4 -3.60 10.11 19.04
CA ARG A 4 -3.19 8.85 18.37
C ARG A 4 -4.13 8.50 17.23
N ALA A 5 -5.43 8.70 17.43
CA ALA A 5 -6.43 8.53 16.39
C ALA A 5 -6.21 9.51 15.23
N LEU A 6 -5.89 10.79 15.51
CA LEU A 6 -5.56 11.76 14.47
C LEU A 6 -4.31 11.37 13.66
N ILE A 7 -3.25 10.90 14.31
CA ILE A 7 -2.06 10.39 13.61
C ILE A 7 -2.42 9.20 12.71
N PHE A 8 -3.17 8.24 13.24
CA PHE A 8 -3.61 7.08 12.47
C PHE A 8 -4.46 7.49 11.27
N LEU A 9 -5.45 8.36 11.47
CA LEU A 9 -6.32 8.84 10.39
C LEU A 9 -5.52 9.58 9.32
N ALA A 10 -4.61 10.47 9.71
CA ALA A 10 -3.75 11.17 8.76
C ALA A 10 -2.90 10.18 7.93
N ALA A 11 -2.27 9.19 8.58
CA ALA A 11 -1.47 8.19 7.90
C ALA A 11 -2.32 7.27 6.99
N ALA A 12 -3.50 6.87 7.46
CA ALA A 12 -4.44 6.07 6.68
C ALA A 12 -4.94 6.83 5.46
N THR A 13 -5.25 8.12 5.58
CA THR A 13 -5.63 8.97 4.44
C THR A 13 -4.53 9.03 3.40
N VAL A 14 -3.27 9.18 3.81
CA VAL A 14 -2.12 9.13 2.88
C VAL A 14 -2.09 7.78 2.16
N THR A 15 -2.23 6.66 2.88
CA THR A 15 -2.33 5.33 2.26
C THR A 15 -3.47 5.26 1.26
N SER A 16 -4.69 5.67 1.62
CA SER A 16 -5.86 5.59 0.73
C SER A 16 -5.68 6.40 -0.55
N VAL A 17 -5.07 7.58 -0.47
CA VAL A 17 -4.88 8.47 -1.63
C VAL A 17 -3.74 7.99 -2.53
N PHE A 18 -2.66 7.45 -1.95
CA PHE A 18 -1.43 7.11 -2.69
C PHE A 18 -1.22 5.62 -2.94
N PHE A 19 -2.10 4.73 -2.45
CA PHE A 19 -1.96 3.29 -2.61
C PHE A 19 -1.81 2.87 -4.08
N ILE A 20 -2.68 3.37 -4.95
CA ILE A 20 -2.64 3.02 -6.38
C ILE A 20 -1.42 3.64 -7.07
N ASN A 21 -1.02 4.85 -6.66
CA ASN A 21 0.20 5.49 -7.17
C ASN A 21 1.45 4.67 -6.81
N LEU A 22 1.52 4.14 -5.58
CA LEU A 22 2.61 3.27 -5.15
C LEU A 22 2.63 1.97 -5.96
N CYS A 23 1.47 1.33 -6.14
CA CYS A 23 1.32 0.14 -6.99
C CYS A 23 1.85 0.39 -8.41
N ALA A 24 1.38 1.48 -9.04
CA ALA A 24 1.80 1.89 -10.38
C ALA A 24 3.29 2.19 -10.46
N THR A 25 3.86 2.80 -9.41
CA THR A 25 5.30 3.14 -9.37
C THR A 25 6.17 1.90 -9.26
N ILE A 26 5.78 0.92 -8.44
CA ILE A 26 6.59 -0.29 -8.20
C ILE A 26 6.51 -1.26 -9.38
N PHE A 27 5.29 -1.53 -9.86
CA PHE A 27 5.06 -2.54 -10.89
C PHE A 27 5.02 -1.96 -12.30
N GLN A 28 4.98 -0.63 -12.48
CA GLN A 28 4.82 0.00 -13.79
C GLN A 28 3.59 -0.54 -14.55
N CYS A 29 2.55 -0.93 -13.81
CA CYS A 29 1.40 -1.68 -14.32
C CYS A 29 0.37 -0.84 -15.08
N GLY A 30 0.55 0.48 -15.21
CA GLY A 30 -0.37 1.38 -15.92
C GLY A 30 -1.60 1.83 -15.11
N CYS A 31 -1.77 1.32 -13.89
CA CYS A 31 -2.74 1.85 -12.93
C CYS A 31 -2.51 3.37 -12.71
N GLN A 32 -3.58 4.13 -12.58
CA GLN A 32 -3.54 5.57 -12.32
C GLN A 32 -4.02 5.88 -10.90
N SER A 33 -3.91 7.15 -10.48
CA SER A 33 -4.36 7.56 -9.15
C SER A 33 -5.85 7.24 -8.91
N LEU A 34 -6.26 7.21 -7.64
CA LEU A 34 -7.67 7.06 -7.26
C LEU A 34 -8.58 8.08 -7.96
N TRP A 35 -8.05 9.26 -8.28
CA TRP A 35 -8.75 10.35 -8.96
C TRP A 35 -8.63 10.29 -10.48
N GLY A 36 -7.77 9.42 -11.02
CA GLY A 36 -7.46 9.28 -12.45
C GLY A 36 -7.96 7.95 -13.03
N ALA A 37 -9.17 7.52 -12.68
CA ALA A 37 -9.76 6.25 -13.14
C ALA A 37 -9.07 4.97 -12.64
N ALA A 38 -8.26 5.03 -11.58
CA ALA A 38 -7.78 3.90 -10.78
C ALA A 38 -7.20 2.74 -11.62
N ASP A 39 -7.95 1.65 -11.78
CA ASP A 39 -7.51 0.41 -12.45
C ASP A 39 -7.82 0.36 -13.96
N ARG A 40 -8.60 1.30 -14.50
CA ARG A 40 -9.12 1.24 -15.89
C ARG A 40 -8.04 1.02 -16.96
N TYR A 41 -6.84 1.56 -16.75
CA TYR A 41 -5.70 1.48 -17.68
C TYR A 41 -4.65 0.46 -17.24
N CYS A 42 -4.94 -0.31 -16.20
CA CYS A 42 -4.01 -1.22 -15.59
C CYS A 42 -3.90 -2.52 -16.40
N ASN A 43 -2.71 -3.11 -16.39
CA ASN A 43 -2.35 -4.29 -17.17
C ASN A 43 -3.19 -5.54 -16.86
N ILE A 44 -3.91 -5.57 -15.73
CA ILE A 44 -4.90 -6.61 -15.41
C ILE A 44 -5.98 -6.75 -16.49
N HIS A 45 -6.28 -5.70 -17.25
CA HIS A 45 -7.25 -5.75 -18.34
C HIS A 45 -6.64 -6.20 -19.68
N ALA A 46 -5.32 -6.37 -19.76
CA ALA A 46 -4.67 -6.83 -20.98
C ALA A 46 -4.92 -8.34 -21.17
N ALA A 47 -5.27 -8.75 -22.40
CA ALA A 47 -5.54 -10.15 -22.73
C ALA A 47 -4.31 -11.07 -22.54
N HIS A 48 -3.10 -10.50 -22.70
CA HIS A 48 -1.84 -11.21 -22.60
C HIS A 48 -0.79 -10.35 -21.89
N GLY A 49 0.26 -10.99 -21.38
CA GLY A 49 1.34 -10.34 -20.66
C GLY A 49 1.22 -10.48 -19.14
N ARG A 50 2.13 -9.85 -18.41
CA ARG A 50 2.17 -9.88 -16.95
C ARG A 50 1.07 -9.00 -16.38
N HIS A 51 0.33 -9.52 -15.42
CA HIS A 51 -0.66 -8.77 -14.65
C HIS A 51 -0.07 -8.31 -13.32
N CYS A 52 -0.55 -7.17 -12.80
CA CYS A 52 -0.07 -6.63 -11.53
C CYS A 52 -0.38 -7.61 -10.38
N PRO A 53 0.62 -8.06 -9.61
CA PRO A 53 0.42 -9.07 -8.56
C PRO A 53 -0.58 -8.65 -7.47
N TRP A 54 -0.66 -7.35 -7.20
CA TRP A 54 -1.58 -6.80 -6.21
C TRP A 54 -3.02 -6.73 -6.70
N CYS A 55 -3.24 -6.55 -8.00
CA CYS A 55 -4.58 -6.40 -8.57
C CYS A 55 -5.14 -7.72 -9.11
N GLU A 56 -4.30 -8.57 -9.70
CA GLU A 56 -4.68 -9.88 -10.28
C GLU A 56 -5.27 -10.82 -9.24
N THR A 57 -4.81 -10.72 -7.99
CA THR A 57 -5.33 -11.49 -6.85
C THR A 57 -6.69 -10.98 -6.33
N GLY A 58 -7.30 -10.03 -7.04
CA GLY A 58 -8.63 -9.49 -6.78
C GLY A 58 -8.75 -8.73 -5.46
N ALA A 59 -10.00 -8.54 -5.02
CA ALA A 59 -10.31 -7.77 -3.80
C ALA A 59 -9.63 -8.34 -2.54
N LEU A 60 -9.42 -9.66 -2.48
CA LEU A 60 -8.75 -10.29 -1.34
C LEU A 60 -7.27 -9.89 -1.28
N GLY A 61 -6.54 -10.00 -2.39
CA GLY A 61 -5.12 -9.64 -2.43
C GLY A 61 -4.91 -8.15 -2.17
N GLN A 62 -5.71 -7.29 -2.81
CA GLN A 62 -5.71 -5.86 -2.54
C GLN A 62 -6.03 -5.55 -1.07
N GLY A 63 -7.05 -6.22 -0.50
CA GLY A 63 -7.43 -6.08 0.90
C GLY A 63 -6.33 -6.51 1.87
N VAL A 64 -5.56 -7.56 1.55
CA VAL A 64 -4.41 -7.99 2.35
C VAL A 64 -3.29 -6.95 2.32
N VAL A 65 -2.92 -6.44 1.14
CA VAL A 65 -1.85 -5.43 1.01
C VAL A 65 -2.25 -4.11 1.69
N TYR A 66 -3.45 -3.61 1.38
CA TYR A 66 -3.93 -2.37 1.99
C TYR A 66 -4.16 -2.51 3.50
N GLY A 67 -4.79 -3.61 3.93
CA GLY A 67 -5.09 -3.90 5.33
C GLY A 67 -3.84 -4.07 6.18
N SER A 68 -2.78 -4.68 5.65
CA SER A 68 -1.49 -4.81 6.36
C SER A 68 -0.76 -3.47 6.51
N MET A 69 -0.84 -2.57 5.52
CA MET A 69 -0.35 -1.19 5.68
C MET A 69 -1.10 -0.46 6.81
N LEU A 70 -2.44 -0.53 6.82
CA LEU A 70 -3.24 0.09 7.88
C LEU A 70 -2.97 -0.55 9.25
N LEU A 71 -2.78 -1.87 9.30
CA LEU A 71 -2.42 -2.57 10.53
C LEU A 71 -1.07 -2.07 11.06
N ALA A 72 -0.05 -1.97 10.21
CA ALA A 72 1.26 -1.43 10.60
C ALA A 72 1.14 0.02 11.11
N GLN A 73 0.37 0.86 10.44
CA GLN A 73 0.06 2.22 10.88
C GLN A 73 -0.63 2.25 12.25
N GLY A 74 -1.62 1.38 12.45
CA GLY A 74 -2.33 1.25 13.72
C GLY A 74 -1.42 0.78 14.85
N LEU A 75 -0.58 -0.23 14.61
CA LEU A 75 0.39 -0.74 15.59
C LEU A 75 1.36 0.36 16.05
N ILE A 76 1.84 1.20 15.13
CA ILE A 76 2.73 2.33 15.48
C ILE A 76 1.95 3.45 16.19
N ALA A 77 0.78 3.81 15.68
CA ALA A 77 -0.02 4.91 16.22
C ALA A 77 -0.55 4.60 17.64
N PHE A 78 -0.96 3.37 17.92
CA PHE A 78 -1.55 2.98 19.20
C PHE A 78 -0.59 2.23 20.12
N GLY A 79 0.52 1.70 19.58
CA GLY A 79 1.51 0.93 20.30
C GLY A 79 2.12 1.69 21.49
N PRO A 80 2.28 1.03 22.65
CA PRO A 80 2.85 1.65 23.85
C PRO A 80 4.36 1.91 23.73
N TRP A 81 5.05 1.26 22.79
CA TRP A 81 6.51 1.28 22.64
C TRP A 81 7.05 2.59 22.05
N VAL A 82 6.24 3.31 21.28
CA VAL A 82 6.65 4.59 20.68
C VAL A 82 6.30 5.73 21.63
N LYS A 83 7.31 6.24 22.34
CA LYS A 83 7.09 7.30 23.35
C LYS A 83 7.02 8.71 22.75
N SER A 84 7.81 8.99 21.70
CA SER A 84 7.83 10.30 21.06
C SER A 84 6.66 10.50 20.09
N PRO A 85 5.89 11.61 20.18
CA PRO A 85 4.79 11.88 19.26
C PRO A 85 5.26 12.10 17.82
N TRP A 86 6.45 12.68 17.62
CA TRP A 86 7.05 12.87 16.30
C TRP A 86 7.45 11.54 15.66
N LEU A 87 8.13 10.67 16.41
CA LEU A 87 8.48 9.34 15.91
C LEU A 87 7.24 8.51 15.61
N ARG A 88 6.15 8.70 16.35
CA ARG A 88 4.86 8.05 16.08
C ARG A 88 4.26 8.53 14.76
N LEU A 89 4.25 9.84 14.52
CA LEU A 89 3.73 10.39 13.26
C LEU A 89 4.58 9.95 12.07
N VAL A 90 5.91 10.14 12.14
CA VAL A 90 6.84 9.76 11.07
C VAL A 90 6.79 8.24 10.84
N GLY A 91 6.78 7.45 11.91
CA GLY A 91 6.68 5.99 11.81
C GLY A 91 5.36 5.54 11.18
N ALA A 92 4.23 6.13 11.55
CA ALA A 92 2.93 5.81 10.94
C ALA A 92 2.89 6.21 9.47
N LEU A 93 3.43 7.38 9.08
CA LEU A 93 3.52 7.77 7.68
C LEU A 93 4.46 6.83 6.90
N ALA A 94 5.62 6.50 7.46
CA ALA A 94 6.61 5.61 6.83
C ALA A 94 6.15 4.16 6.74
N ALA A 95 5.22 3.71 7.59
CA ALA A 95 4.66 2.37 7.52
C ALA A 95 3.98 2.10 6.18
N PHE A 96 3.41 3.11 5.52
CA PHE A 96 2.83 2.93 4.18
C PHE A 96 3.87 2.44 3.15
N PRO A 97 4.90 3.24 2.79
CA PRO A 97 5.88 2.81 1.80
C PRO A 97 6.72 1.62 2.27
N VAL A 98 7.04 1.51 3.55
CA VAL A 98 7.88 0.39 4.05
C VAL A 98 7.14 -0.95 3.93
N THR A 99 5.90 -1.01 4.43
CA THR A 99 5.10 -2.25 4.36
C THR A 99 4.72 -2.55 2.91
N GLY A 100 4.40 -1.52 2.13
CA GLY A 100 4.13 -1.62 0.70
C GLY A 100 5.29 -2.19 -0.09
N LEU A 101 6.51 -1.66 0.07
CA LEU A 101 7.69 -2.17 -0.62
C LEU A 101 8.00 -3.61 -0.20
N GLY A 102 7.90 -3.94 1.09
CA GLY A 102 8.10 -5.31 1.57
C GLY A 102 7.13 -6.31 0.94
N LEU A 103 5.84 -5.96 0.87
CA LEU A 103 4.83 -6.80 0.22
C LEU A 103 4.96 -6.81 -1.29
N ALA A 104 5.41 -5.72 -1.91
CA ALA A 104 5.68 -5.70 -3.34
C ALA A 104 6.78 -6.69 -3.68
N LEU A 105 7.89 -6.68 -2.92
CA LEU A 105 8.97 -7.64 -3.08
C LEU A 105 8.48 -9.08 -2.89
N LEU A 106 7.67 -9.32 -1.87
CA LEU A 106 7.10 -10.65 -1.61
C LEU A 106 6.25 -11.14 -2.79
N PHE A 107 5.24 -10.35 -3.19
CA PHE A 107 4.32 -10.73 -4.27
C PHE A 107 5.01 -10.77 -5.62
N GLY A 108 5.85 -9.80 -5.94
CA GLY A 108 6.59 -9.75 -7.18
C GLY A 108 7.60 -10.89 -7.31
N TRP A 109 8.21 -11.33 -6.20
CA TRP A 109 9.02 -12.55 -6.18
C TRP A 109 8.17 -13.80 -6.42
N PHE A 110 7.06 -13.98 -5.69
CA PHE A 110 6.20 -15.16 -5.85
C PHE A 110 5.60 -15.28 -7.25
N THR A 111 5.23 -14.15 -7.86
CA THR A 111 4.66 -14.10 -9.21
C THR A 111 5.70 -14.01 -10.31
N GLN A 112 7.00 -13.99 -9.96
CA GLN A 112 8.09 -13.82 -10.92
C GLN A 112 7.89 -12.58 -11.82
N TYR A 113 7.34 -11.51 -11.23
CA TYR A 113 6.87 -10.36 -11.99
C TYR A 113 8.01 -9.63 -12.71
N TRP A 114 9.21 -9.56 -12.14
CA TRP A 114 10.35 -8.82 -12.73
C TRP A 114 11.33 -9.70 -13.52
N THR A 115 11.16 -11.02 -13.54
CA THR A 115 12.10 -11.97 -14.13
C THR A 115 11.73 -12.42 -15.55
N HIS A 116 10.58 -11.99 -16.05
CA HIS A 116 10.12 -12.18 -17.43
C HIS A 116 9.97 -10.83 -18.16
#